data_AF-A0A519KAG8-F1
#
_entry.id   AF-A0A519KAG8-F1
#
_cell.length_a   1.000
_cell.length_b   1.000
_cell.length_c   1.000
_cell.angle_alpha   90.00
_cell.angle_beta   90.00
_cell.angle_gamma   90.00
#
_symmetry.space_group_name_H-M   'P 1'
#
loop_
_entity.id
_entity.type
_entity.pdbx_description
1 polymer ?
#
loop_
_entity_poly.entity_id
_entity_poly.type
_entity_poly.pdbx_seq_one_letter_code
_entity_poly.pdbx_strand_id
1 'polypeptide(L)'
;MVIKETLYNLKTIRGLSRGDEDFINRMLAIFISQTEETIPLVEEAFRNRNYAEISRIIHKIKPSIEGVGIHSIKDDVRQLEMDAKDPDADFTALYSLFLKIKETLTKAIAELKEELP
;
A
#
# COMPACT_ATOMS: atom_id res chain seq x y z
N MET A 1 -25.09 15.47 4.31
CA MET A 1 -24.16 14.55 4.96
C MET A 1 -23.18 14.09 3.90
N VAL A 2 -21.97 14.62 3.88
CA VAL A 2 -20.94 14.16 2.92
C VAL A 2 -20.45 12.83 3.44
N ILE A 3 -20.76 11.73 2.75
CA ILE A 3 -20.16 10.44 3.05
C ILE A 3 -18.71 10.55 2.57
N LYS A 4 -17.75 10.61 3.50
CA LYS A 4 -16.33 10.52 3.17
C LYS A 4 -16.12 9.07 2.69
N GLU A 5 -15.91 8.87 1.39
CA GLU A 5 -15.45 7.58 0.87
C GLU A 5 -14.02 7.39 1.36
N THR A 6 -13.85 6.62 2.43
CA THR A 6 -12.54 6.29 2.98
C THR A 6 -11.79 5.39 2.00
N LEU A 7 -10.47 5.61 1.87
CA LEU A 7 -9.63 4.84 0.95
C LEU A 7 -9.40 3.38 1.40
N TYR A 8 -9.86 3.02 2.60
CA TYR A 8 -9.68 1.73 3.25
C TYR A 8 -11.00 1.19 3.83
N ASN A 9 -11.01 -0.11 4.14
CA ASN A 9 -12.12 -0.79 4.79
C ASN A 9 -11.61 -1.75 5.88
N LEU A 10 -11.69 -1.32 7.14
CA LEU A 10 -11.18 -2.08 8.28
C LEU A 10 -12.06 -3.27 8.69
N LYS A 11 -13.11 -3.62 7.93
CA LYS A 11 -14.01 -4.74 8.26
C LYS A 11 -13.26 -6.05 8.49
N THR A 12 -12.21 -6.31 7.71
CA THR A 12 -11.36 -7.50 7.86
C THR A 12 -10.62 -7.49 9.19
N ILE A 13 -9.89 -6.41 9.50
CA ILE A 13 -9.12 -6.28 10.75
C ILE A 13 -10.05 -6.30 11.97
N ARG A 14 -11.19 -5.60 11.91
CA ARG A 14 -12.22 -5.63 12.97
C ARG A 14 -12.82 -7.03 13.18
N GLY A 15 -13.01 -7.80 12.11
CA GLY A 15 -13.46 -9.20 12.20
C GLY A 15 -12.42 -10.10 12.88
N LEU A 16 -11.14 -9.86 12.62
CA LEU A 16 -10.02 -10.59 13.24
C LEU A 16 -9.80 -10.20 14.71
N SER A 17 -9.99 -8.91 15.04
CA SER A 17 -9.76 -8.39 16.40
C SER A 17 -10.81 -8.85 17.41
N ARG A 18 -11.98 -9.31 16.95
CA ARG A 18 -13.13 -9.68 17.81
C ARG A 18 -13.53 -8.55 18.79
N GLY A 19 -13.32 -7.30 18.40
CA GLY A 19 -13.61 -6.12 19.23
C GLY A 19 -12.43 -5.59 20.07
N ASP A 20 -11.23 -6.15 19.92
CA ASP A 20 -10.01 -5.59 20.52
C ASP A 20 -9.53 -4.36 19.73
N GLU A 21 -9.87 -3.17 20.21
CA GLU A 21 -9.47 -1.89 19.60
C GLU A 21 -7.95 -1.65 19.70
N ASP A 22 -7.29 -2.12 20.76
CA ASP A 22 -5.84 -2.00 20.88
C ASP A 22 -5.15 -2.84 19.80
N PHE A 23 -5.71 -4.00 19.47
CA PHE A 23 -5.23 -4.82 18.35
C PHE A 23 -5.41 -4.10 17.02
N ILE A 24 -6.56 -3.46 16.78
CA ILE A 24 -6.80 -2.69 15.55
C ILE A 24 -5.75 -1.57 15.44
N ASN A 25 -5.57 -0.78 16.50
CA ASN A 25 -4.61 0.33 16.53
C ASN A 25 -3.17 -0.15 16.28
N ARG A 26 -2.75 -1.27 16.89
CA ARG A 26 -1.44 -1.88 16.61
C ARG A 26 -1.27 -2.27 15.14
N MET A 27 -2.28 -2.90 14.55
CA MET A 27 -2.22 -3.32 13.14
C MET A 27 -2.16 -2.12 12.18
N LEU A 28 -2.91 -1.06 12.47
CA LEU A 28 -2.86 0.19 11.70
C LEU A 28 -1.50 0.88 11.83
N ALA A 29 -0.94 0.96 13.05
CA ALA A 29 0.38 1.52 13.29
C ALA A 29 1.47 0.75 12.52
N ILE A 30 1.40 -0.59 12.51
CA ILE A 30 2.32 -1.42 11.72
C ILE A 30 2.18 -1.12 10.22
N PHE A 31 0.94 -1.04 9.70
CA PHE A 31 0.70 -0.72 8.30
C PHE A 31 1.27 0.65 7.91
N ILE A 32 1.04 1.67 8.74
CA ILE A 32 1.55 3.02 8.53
C ILE A 32 3.08 3.01 8.45
N SER A 33 3.75 2.47 9.47
CA SER A 33 5.21 2.39 9.53
C SER A 33 5.79 1.62 8.33
N GLN A 34 5.24 0.46 8.01
CA GLN A 34 5.68 -0.33 6.85
C GLN A 34 5.53 0.44 5.53
N THR A 35 4.42 1.18 5.37
CA THR A 35 4.15 1.95 4.15
C THR A 35 5.11 3.12 4.02
N GLU A 36 5.37 3.84 5.11
CA GLU A 36 6.31 4.97 5.16
C GLU A 36 7.75 4.52 4.87
N GLU A 37 8.14 3.34 5.33
CA GLU A 37 9.45 2.75 5.01
C GLU A 37 9.51 2.20 3.57
N THR A 38 8.40 1.65 3.07
CA THR A 38 8.36 0.98 1.76
C THR A 38 8.42 1.97 0.60
N ILE A 39 7.72 3.10 0.67
CA ILE A 39 7.65 4.06 -0.43
C ILE A 39 9.04 4.54 -0.88
N PRO A 40 9.94 4.99 0.02
CA PRO A 40 11.31 5.39 -0.34
C PRO A 40 12.14 4.27 -0.96
N LEU A 41 11.96 3.02 -0.50
CA LEU A 41 12.67 1.86 -1.03
C LEU A 41 12.25 1.55 -2.48
N VAL A 42 10.96 1.65 -2.79
CA VAL A 42 10.48 1.49 -4.17
C VAL A 42 11.02 2.62 -5.05
N GLU A 43 11.02 3.87 -4.57
CA GLU A 43 11.63 5.00 -5.28
C GLU A 43 13.11 4.79 -5.57
N GLU A 44 13.86 4.25 -4.60
CA GLU A 44 15.26 3.89 -4.79
C GLU A 44 15.44 2.80 -5.84
N ALA A 45 14.61 1.76 -5.80
CA ALA A 45 14.63 0.70 -6.80
C ALA A 45 14.33 1.25 -8.22
N PHE A 46 13.41 2.21 -8.35
CA PHE A 46 13.20 2.93 -9.60
C PHE A 46 14.45 3.73 -10.01
N ARG A 47 15.06 4.53 -9.13
CA ARG A 47 16.29 5.29 -9.48
C ARG A 47 17.41 4.38 -9.99
N ASN A 48 17.52 3.18 -9.42
CA ASN A 48 18.53 2.19 -9.79
C ASN A 48 18.10 1.27 -10.96
N ARG A 49 16.92 1.48 -11.54
CA ARG A 49 16.30 0.59 -12.56
C ARG A 49 16.30 -0.89 -12.16
N ASN A 50 16.09 -1.15 -10.87
CA ASN A 50 16.11 -2.50 -10.31
C ASN A 50 14.70 -3.11 -10.30
N TYR A 51 14.27 -3.64 -11.45
CA TYR A 51 12.98 -4.28 -11.66
C TYR A 51 12.68 -5.39 -10.64
N ALA A 52 13.66 -6.28 -10.42
CA ALA A 52 13.52 -7.38 -9.47
C ALA A 52 13.23 -6.88 -8.04
N GLU A 53 13.91 -5.81 -7.62
CA GLU A 53 13.71 -5.21 -6.30
C GLU A 53 12.35 -4.50 -6.20
N ILE A 54 11.90 -3.80 -7.25
CA ILE A 54 10.53 -3.25 -7.30
C ILE A 54 9.51 -4.36 -7.08
N SER A 55 9.57 -5.45 -7.86
CA SER A 55 8.65 -6.58 -7.73
C SER A 55 8.70 -7.18 -6.32
N ARG A 56 9.91 -7.37 -5.76
CA ARG A 56 10.12 -7.94 -4.42
C ARG A 56 9.53 -7.07 -3.31
N ILE A 57 9.70 -5.75 -3.38
CA ILE A 57 9.17 -4.83 -2.38
C ILE A 57 7.64 -4.76 -2.47
N ILE A 58 7.09 -4.65 -3.68
CA ILE A 58 5.64 -4.60 -3.91
C ILE A 58 4.96 -5.89 -3.43
N HIS A 59 5.57 -7.06 -3.69
CA HIS A 59 5.10 -8.34 -3.18
C HIS A 59 4.97 -8.36 -1.63
N LYS A 60 5.92 -7.73 -0.92
CA LYS A 60 5.94 -7.70 0.55
C LYS A 60 4.85 -6.80 1.16
N ILE A 61 4.60 -5.62 0.58
CA ILE A 61 3.61 -4.67 1.11
C ILE A 61 2.17 -5.05 0.70
N LYS A 62 1.99 -5.72 -0.45
CA LYS A 62 0.68 -6.13 -0.98
C LYS A 62 -0.27 -6.76 0.05
N PRO A 63 0.12 -7.80 0.84
CA PRO A 63 -0.78 -8.38 1.83
C PRO A 63 -1.20 -7.37 2.93
N SER A 64 -0.34 -6.43 3.30
CA SER A 64 -0.68 -5.38 4.27
C SER A 64 -1.74 -4.42 3.70
N ILE A 65 -1.62 -4.03 2.42
CA ILE A 65 -2.61 -3.22 1.70
C ILE A 65 -3.97 -3.92 1.64
N GLU A 66 -3.97 -5.22 1.32
CA GLU A 66 -5.18 -6.05 1.30
C GLU A 66 -5.79 -6.22 2.69
N GLY A 67 -4.96 -6.38 3.73
CA GLY A 67 -5.40 -6.54 5.11
C GLY A 67 -6.16 -5.31 5.64
N VAL A 68 -5.67 -4.10 5.32
CA VAL A 68 -6.32 -2.82 5.68
C VAL A 68 -7.54 -2.52 4.79
N GLY A 69 -7.71 -3.25 3.69
CA GLY A 69 -8.88 -3.14 2.81
C GLY A 69 -8.81 -1.97 1.83
N ILE A 70 -7.62 -1.60 1.38
CA ILE A 70 -7.44 -0.57 0.33
C ILE A 70 -7.66 -1.21 -1.04
N HIS A 71 -8.92 -1.31 -1.45
CA HIS A 71 -9.28 -2.04 -2.67
C HIS A 71 -9.06 -1.23 -3.96
N SER A 72 -9.04 0.10 -3.89
CA SER A 72 -8.94 1.00 -5.05
C SER A 72 -7.67 0.83 -5.89
N ILE A 73 -6.59 0.34 -5.28
CA ILE A 73 -5.28 0.11 -5.93
C ILE A 73 -4.89 -1.37 -5.97
N LYS A 74 -5.79 -2.30 -5.63
CA LYS A 74 -5.45 -3.73 -5.54
C LYS A 74 -4.90 -4.26 -6.86
N ASP A 75 -5.57 -3.95 -7.96
CA ASP A 75 -5.16 -4.39 -9.28
C ASP A 75 -3.91 -3.65 -9.76
N ASP A 76 -3.76 -2.37 -9.41
CA ASP A 76 -2.54 -1.60 -9.71
C ASP A 76 -1.30 -2.20 -9.03
N VAL A 77 -1.41 -2.54 -7.74
CA VAL A 77 -0.32 -3.17 -6.97
C VAL A 77 0.05 -4.53 -7.57
N ARG A 78 -0.95 -5.33 -7.95
CA ARG A 78 -0.74 -6.61 -8.62
C ARG A 78 -0.05 -6.42 -9.97
N GLN A 79 -0.50 -5.45 -10.76
CA GLN A 79 0.04 -5.17 -12.08
C GLN A 79 1.49 -4.70 -11.98
N LEU A 80 1.80 -3.79 -11.07
CA LEU A 80 3.17 -3.33 -10.81
C LEU A 80 4.10 -4.48 -10.41
N GLU A 81 3.64 -5.39 -9.54
CA GLU A 81 4.42 -6.58 -9.16
C GLU A 81 4.73 -7.47 -10.37
N MET A 82 3.74 -7.68 -11.25
CA MET A 82 3.86 -8.56 -12.41
C MET A 82 4.74 -7.96 -13.50
N ASP A 83 4.50 -6.71 -13.88
CA ASP A 83 5.23 -6.02 -14.95
C ASP A 83 6.69 -5.78 -14.55
N ALA A 84 6.97 -5.54 -13.27
CA ALA A 84 8.35 -5.42 -12.79
C ALA A 84 9.14 -6.75 -12.79
N LYS A 85 8.54 -7.88 -13.19
CA LYS A 85 9.29 -9.13 -13.43
C LYS A 85 9.84 -9.20 -14.85
N ASP A 86 9.31 -8.40 -15.76
CA ASP A 86 9.75 -8.31 -17.14
C ASP A 86 10.79 -7.19 -17.28
N PRO A 87 12.07 -7.49 -17.57
CA PRO A 87 13.10 -6.47 -17.77
C PRO A 87 12.85 -5.60 -19.02
N ASP A 88 12.00 -6.04 -19.95
CA ASP A 88 11.63 -5.30 -21.15
C ASP A 88 10.37 -4.42 -20.95
N ALA A 89 9.78 -4.43 -19.75
CA ALA A 89 8.60 -3.62 -19.43
C ALA A 89 8.87 -2.12 -19.60
N ASP A 90 7.83 -1.39 -20.04
CA ASP A 90 7.89 0.07 -20.14
C ASP A 90 8.08 0.68 -18.75
N PHE A 91 9.32 1.13 -18.52
CA PHE A 91 9.73 1.73 -17.26
C PHE A 91 8.93 2.99 -16.91
N THR A 92 8.49 3.76 -17.91
CA THR A 92 7.68 4.97 -17.68
C THR A 92 6.29 4.57 -17.20
N ALA A 93 5.68 3.59 -17.84
CA ALA A 93 4.37 3.07 -17.43
C ALA A 93 4.41 2.48 -16.02
N LEU A 94 5.45 1.71 -15.69
CA LEU A 94 5.69 1.19 -14.34
C LEU A 94 5.78 2.31 -13.29
N TYR A 95 6.53 3.37 -13.60
CA TYR A 95 6.69 4.48 -12.68
C TYR A 95 5.39 5.28 -12.50
N SER A 96 4.63 5.50 -13.59
CA SER A 96 3.30 6.11 -13.51
C SER A 96 2.34 5.30 -12.64
N LEU A 97 2.35 3.97 -12.77
CA LEU A 97 1.55 3.07 -11.93
C LEU A 97 1.97 3.16 -10.46
N PHE A 98 3.28 3.19 -10.19
CA PHE A 98 3.79 3.40 -8.85
C PHE A 98 3.37 4.75 -8.24
N LEU A 99 3.38 5.84 -9.01
CA LEU A 99 2.95 7.16 -8.52
C LEU A 99 1.48 7.14 -8.07
N LYS A 100 0.59 6.47 -8.82
CA LYS A 100 -0.81 6.28 -8.44
C LYS A 100 -0.93 5.52 -7.12
N ILE A 101 -0.21 4.39 -7.00
CA ILE A 101 -0.18 3.59 -5.76
C ILE A 101 0.33 4.41 -4.58
N LYS A 102 1.46 5.12 -4.76
CA LYS A 102 2.06 5.99 -3.75
C LYS A 102 1.09 7.05 -3.28
N GLU A 103 0.39 7.72 -4.19
CA GLU A 103 -0.57 8.76 -3.86
C GLU A 103 -1.71 8.22 -2.99
N THR A 104 -2.31 7.09 -3.38
CA THR A 104 -3.38 6.46 -2.59
C THR A 104 -2.89 6.02 -1.22
N LEU A 105 -1.72 5.37 -1.14
CA LEU A 105 -1.14 4.94 0.13
C LEU A 105 -0.84 6.14 1.04
N THR A 106 -0.26 7.21 0.50
CA THR A 106 0.06 8.43 1.27
C THR A 106 -1.20 9.09 1.83
N LYS A 107 -2.29 9.14 1.05
CA LYS A 107 -3.58 9.65 1.53
C LYS A 107 -4.18 8.73 2.60
N ALA A 108 -4.15 7.42 2.38
CA ALA A 108 -4.69 6.45 3.34
C ALA A 108 -3.95 6.51 4.68
N ILE A 109 -2.61 6.57 4.70
CA ILE A 109 -1.87 6.69 5.96
C ILE A 109 -2.14 8.03 6.67
N ALA A 110 -2.36 9.13 5.92
CA ALA A 110 -2.68 10.42 6.50
C ALA A 110 -4.04 10.37 7.22
N GLU A 111 -5.06 9.80 6.57
CA GLU A 111 -6.38 9.60 7.19
C GLU A 111 -6.31 8.66 8.40
N LEU A 112 -5.58 7.55 8.31
CA LEU A 112 -5.42 6.60 9.42
C LEU A 112 -4.70 7.22 10.62
N LYS A 113 -3.73 8.11 10.40
CA LYS A 113 -3.03 8.84 11.48
C LYS A 113 -3.96 9.81 12.22
N GLU A 114 -5.00 10.34 11.57
CA GLU A 114 -6.02 11.17 12.23
C GLU A 114 -7.00 10.34 13.06
N GLU A 115 -7.18 9.05 12.74
CA GLU A 115 -8.07 8.13 13.45
C GLU A 115 -7.40 7.43 14.64
N LEU A 116 -6.06 7.35 14.66
CA LEU A 116 -5.32 6.76 15.76
C LEU A 116 -5.32 7.70 17.00
N PRO A 117 -5.52 7.16 18.21
CA PRO A 117 -5.51 7.93 19.46
C PRO A 117 -4.13 8.46 19.86
#